data_AF-A0A645E220-F1
#
_entry.id   AF-A0A645E220-F1
#
_cell.length_a   1.000
_cell.length_b   1.000
_cell.length_c   1.000
_cell.angle_alpha   90.00
_cell.angle_beta   90.00
_cell.angle_gamma   90.00
#
_symmetry.space_group_name_H-M   'P 1'
#
loop_
_entity.id
_entity.type
_entity.pdbx_description
1 polymer ?
#
loop_
_entity_poly.entity_id
_entity_poly.type
_entity_poly.pdbx_seq_one_letter_code
_entity_poly.pdbx_strand_id
1 'polypeptide(L)'
;MIDGNDNSDISSFVLKDREVLSKDGAIIVGIIINFNTKEVIGGPDVQSRGLIYLKDADYIVKEVGNILEETIKEAVNEKRFENMAVRMEAKERITRYLLKETGKRPMILPTIVEVNIND
;
A
#
# COMPACT_ATOMS: atom_id res chain seq x y z
N MET A 1 -0.24 18.22 -35.06
CA MET A 1 0.69 17.09 -35.21
C MET A 1 -0.11 15.91 -35.73
N ILE A 2 0.46 15.16 -36.69
CA ILE A 2 -0.20 14.15 -37.53
C ILE A 2 -0.16 12.76 -36.86
N ASP A 3 -1.26 12.02 -37.06
CA ASP A 3 -1.58 10.58 -36.98
C ASP A 3 -0.64 9.52 -36.37
N GLY A 4 -1.27 8.52 -35.74
CA GLY A 4 -0.92 7.12 -35.97
C GLY A 4 -0.73 6.24 -34.73
N ASN A 5 -1.50 5.16 -34.68
CA ASN A 5 -1.38 3.96 -33.83
C ASN A 5 -2.07 4.02 -32.45
N ASP A 6 -2.77 2.93 -32.11
CA ASP A 6 -3.60 2.62 -30.93
C ASP A 6 -2.88 2.71 -29.55
N ASN A 7 -2.08 3.75 -29.32
CA ASN A 7 -1.25 3.96 -28.13
C ASN A 7 -1.71 5.14 -27.26
N SER A 8 -2.85 5.77 -27.57
CA SER A 8 -3.37 6.94 -26.84
C SER A 8 -3.71 6.61 -25.39
N ASP A 9 -4.30 5.45 -25.13
CA ASP A 9 -4.97 5.19 -23.86
C ASP A 9 -3.97 4.86 -22.74
N ILE A 10 -2.95 4.03 -23.04
CA ILE A 10 -1.91 3.64 -22.06
C ILE A 10 -1.08 4.87 -21.63
N SER A 11 -0.80 5.80 -22.56
CA SER A 11 -0.02 7.00 -22.26
C SER A 11 -0.70 7.90 -21.23
N SER A 12 -2.04 7.97 -21.25
CA SER A 12 -2.84 8.81 -20.35
C SER A 12 -2.77 8.34 -18.89
N PHE A 13 -2.87 7.02 -18.66
CA PHE A 13 -2.76 6.46 -17.31
C PHE A 13 -1.36 6.67 -16.71
N VAL A 14 -0.31 6.46 -17.50
CA VAL A 14 1.08 6.68 -17.05
C VAL A 14 1.32 8.16 -16.71
N LEU A 15 0.78 9.10 -17.49
CA LEU A 15 0.88 10.52 -17.20
C LEU A 15 0.15 10.90 -15.92
N LYS A 16 -1.04 10.33 -15.69
CA LYS A 16 -1.82 10.56 -14.46
C LYS A 16 -1.12 10.02 -13.22
N ASP A 17 -0.52 8.82 -13.31
CA ASP A 17 0.26 8.26 -12.21
C ASP A 17 1.48 9.14 -11.88
N ARG A 18 2.17 9.65 -12.90
CA ARG A 18 3.28 10.62 -12.71
C ARG A 18 2.82 11.90 -12.03
N GLU A 19 1.65 12.43 -12.41
CA GLU A 19 1.08 13.61 -11.79
C GLU A 19 0.85 13.39 -10.28
N VAL A 20 0.18 12.30 -9.91
CA VAL A 20 -0.04 11.94 -8.50
C VAL A 20 1.28 11.77 -7.74
N LEU A 21 2.23 11.04 -8.31
CA LEU A 21 3.56 10.82 -7.70
C LEU A 21 4.32 12.14 -7.47
N SER A 22 4.23 13.08 -8.41
CA SER A 22 4.92 14.37 -8.31
C SER A 22 4.31 15.29 -7.25
N LYS A 23 3.00 15.20 -7.04
CA LYS A 23 2.25 16.11 -6.16
C LYS A 23 2.13 15.58 -4.73
N ASP A 24 1.75 14.31 -4.61
CA ASP A 24 1.33 13.70 -3.34
C ASP A 24 2.33 12.65 -2.85
N GLY A 25 3.25 12.19 -3.71
CA GLY A 25 4.25 11.19 -3.39
C GLY A 25 3.70 9.76 -3.39
N ALA A 26 4.46 8.85 -2.80
CA ALA A 26 4.13 7.42 -2.68
C ALA A 26 4.48 6.83 -1.32
N ILE A 27 3.71 5.82 -0.94
CA ILE A 27 4.02 4.89 0.13
C ILE A 27 4.01 3.45 -0.40
N ILE A 28 5.02 2.69 0.00
CA ILE A 28 5.10 1.25 -0.18
C ILE A 28 5.06 0.65 1.22
N VAL A 29 4.18 -0.34 1.43
CA VAL A 29 4.10 -1.09 2.68
C VAL A 29 4.06 -2.57 2.39
N GLY A 30 4.92 -3.33 3.04
CA GLY A 30 5.08 -4.76 2.81
C GLY A 30 5.07 -5.55 4.11
N ILE A 31 4.47 -6.73 4.09
CA ILE A 31 4.50 -7.69 5.20
C ILE A 31 4.63 -9.11 4.66
N ILE A 32 5.27 -9.97 5.43
CA ILE A 32 5.48 -11.38 5.11
C ILE A 32 4.64 -12.22 6.07
N ILE A 33 3.83 -13.12 5.53
CA ILE A 33 3.01 -14.04 6.31
C ILE A 33 3.31 -15.50 5.97
N ASN A 34 3.12 -16.39 6.94
CA ASN A 34 3.14 -17.82 6.70
C ASN A 34 1.93 -18.20 5.83
N PHE A 35 2.16 -18.97 4.76
CA PHE A 35 1.09 -19.37 3.82
C PHE A 35 0.01 -20.23 4.48
N ASN A 36 0.36 -21.08 5.44
CA ASN A 36 -0.56 -22.01 6.09
C ASN A 36 -1.30 -21.34 7.26
N THR A 37 -0.57 -20.68 8.16
CA THR A 37 -1.15 -20.10 9.40
C THR A 37 -1.65 -18.67 9.22
N LYS A 38 -1.20 -17.97 8.17
CA LYS A 38 -1.39 -16.52 7.96
C LYS A 38 -0.80 -15.65 9.07
N GLU A 39 0.02 -16.21 9.94
CA GLU A 39 0.75 -15.46 10.95
C GLU A 39 1.80 -14.58 10.29
N VAL A 40 1.99 -13.38 10.84
CA VAL A 40 3.04 -12.46 10.40
C VAL A 40 4.39 -13.01 10.83
N ILE A 41 5.28 -13.20 9.86
CA ILE A 41 6.63 -13.75 10.04
C ILE A 41 7.73 -12.76 9.63
N GLY A 42 7.37 -11.58 9.12
CA GLY A 42 8.31 -10.52 8.80
C GLY A 42 7.63 -9.20 8.41
N GLY A 43 8.29 -8.07 8.70
CA GLY A 43 7.71 -6.74 8.55
C GLY A 43 6.78 -6.35 9.72
N PRO A 44 5.88 -5.36 9.53
CA PRO A 44 5.72 -4.56 8.31
C PRO A 44 6.93 -3.62 8.06
N ASP A 45 7.32 -3.49 6.79
CA ASP A 45 8.27 -2.47 6.33
C ASP A 45 7.53 -1.42 5.51
N VAL A 46 7.79 -0.15 5.80
CA VAL A 46 7.09 0.99 5.22
C VAL A 46 8.10 1.99 4.70
N GLN A 47 7.99 2.32 3.41
CA GLN A 47 8.87 3.26 2.73
C GLN A 47 8.03 4.40 2.16
N SER A 48 8.48 5.64 2.39
CA SER A 48 7.82 6.85 1.90
C SER A 48 8.73 7.65 0.97
N ARG A 49 8.17 8.18 -0.12
CA ARG A 49 8.87 9.05 -1.08
C ARG A 49 7.99 10.25 -1.43
N GLY A 50 8.49 11.47 -1.23
CA GLY A 50 7.78 12.72 -1.60
C GLY A 50 6.53 13.07 -0.76
N LEU A 51 6.13 12.21 0.18
CA LEU A 51 4.95 12.40 1.02
C LEU A 51 5.31 13.04 2.38
N ILE A 52 6.18 12.39 3.17
CA ILE A 52 6.42 12.73 4.58
C ILE A 52 7.76 13.46 4.78
N TYR A 53 7.77 14.49 5.64
CA TYR A 53 8.99 15.17 6.11
C TYR A 53 9.46 14.57 7.45
N LEU A 54 10.78 14.61 7.70
CA LEU A 54 11.49 13.90 8.80
C LEU A 54 10.90 14.00 10.22
N LYS A 55 10.10 15.03 10.54
CA LYS A 55 9.55 15.21 11.90
C LYS A 55 8.32 14.35 12.18
N ASP A 56 7.52 14.05 11.15
CA ASP A 56 6.27 13.30 11.25
C ASP A 56 6.40 11.87 10.68
N ALA A 57 7.60 11.53 10.18
CA ALA A 57 7.88 10.28 9.49
C ALA A 57 7.58 9.06 10.37
N ASP A 58 8.09 9.03 11.60
CA ASP A 58 8.10 7.80 12.39
C ASP A 58 6.70 7.34 12.81
N TYR A 59 5.83 8.27 13.24
CA TYR A 59 4.49 7.90 13.68
C TYR A 59 3.58 7.51 12.50
N ILE A 60 3.67 8.23 11.38
CA ILE A 60 2.90 7.92 10.16
C ILE A 60 3.33 6.57 9.59
N VAL A 61 4.64 6.34 9.47
CA VAL A 61 5.22 5.08 8.97
C VAL A 61 4.77 3.92 9.86
N LYS A 62 4.86 4.07 11.18
CA LYS A 62 4.41 3.05 12.13
C LYS A 62 2.92 2.75 11.97
N GLU A 63 2.08 3.77 11.90
CA GLU A 63 0.63 3.58 11.82
C GLU A 63 0.18 2.97 10.50
N VAL A 64 0.83 3.31 9.38
CA VAL A 64 0.61 2.64 8.10
C VAL A 64 0.92 1.14 8.19
N GLY A 65 2.01 0.77 8.87
CA GLY A 65 2.35 -0.62 9.14
C GLY A 65 1.29 -1.32 9.99
N ASN A 66 0.88 -0.69 11.08
CA ASN A 66 -0.17 -1.20 11.98
C ASN A 66 -1.48 -1.45 11.22
N ILE A 67 -1.91 -0.52 10.37
CA ILE A 67 -3.14 -0.66 9.60
C ILE A 67 -3.10 -1.91 8.71
N LEU A 68 -1.98 -2.17 8.02
CA LEU A 68 -1.85 -3.39 7.20
C LEU A 68 -1.92 -4.65 8.06
N GLU A 69 -1.17 -4.69 9.15
CA GLU A 69 -1.12 -5.84 10.06
C GLU A 69 -2.49 -6.14 10.70
N GLU A 70 -3.19 -5.11 11.18
CA GLU A 70 -4.54 -5.22 11.73
C GLU A 70 -5.54 -5.71 10.69
N THR A 71 -5.51 -5.15 9.48
CA THR A 71 -6.42 -5.57 8.39
C THR A 71 -6.24 -7.07 8.08
N ILE A 72 -4.99 -7.56 8.10
CA ILE A 72 -4.69 -8.98 7.92
C ILE A 72 -5.26 -9.79 9.09
N LYS A 73 -4.97 -9.39 10.34
CA LYS A 73 -5.43 -10.10 11.55
C LYS A 73 -6.95 -10.19 11.60
N GLU A 74 -7.65 -9.10 11.34
CA GLU A 74 -9.11 -9.05 11.26
C GLU A 74 -9.64 -10.02 10.21
N ALA A 75 -9.09 -9.98 8.98
CA ALA A 75 -9.53 -10.85 7.90
C ALA A 75 -9.28 -12.34 8.17
N VAL A 76 -8.16 -12.68 8.83
CA VAL A 76 -7.85 -14.06 9.26
C VAL A 76 -8.82 -14.53 10.34
N ASN A 77 -9.05 -13.71 11.38
CA ASN A 77 -9.96 -14.02 12.47
C ASN A 77 -11.41 -14.22 11.99
N GLU A 78 -11.83 -13.43 11.01
CA GLU A 78 -13.15 -13.52 10.37
C GLU A 78 -13.23 -14.62 9.29
N LYS A 79 -12.14 -15.37 9.05
CA LYS A 79 -12.04 -16.42 8.03
C LYS A 79 -12.37 -15.94 6.61
N ARG A 80 -12.06 -14.67 6.32
CA ARG A 80 -12.30 -14.00 5.04
C ARG A 80 -11.01 -13.58 4.32
N PHE A 81 -9.86 -14.05 4.80
CA PHE A 81 -8.57 -13.66 4.22
C PHE A 81 -8.49 -14.07 2.74
N GLU A 82 -8.44 -13.07 1.87
CA GLU A 82 -8.07 -13.18 0.47
C GLU A 82 -7.07 -12.05 0.19
N ASN A 83 -5.90 -12.41 -0.34
CA ASN A 83 -4.73 -11.53 -0.40
C ASN A 83 -5.02 -10.23 -1.17
N MET A 84 -5.72 -10.28 -2.29
CA MET A 84 -6.07 -9.09 -3.06
C MET A 84 -7.08 -8.20 -2.32
N ALA A 85 -8.13 -8.79 -1.76
CA ALA A 85 -9.17 -8.07 -1.00
C ALA A 85 -8.59 -7.37 0.23
N VAL A 86 -7.73 -8.05 1.00
CA VAL A 86 -7.07 -7.48 2.19
C VAL A 86 -6.13 -6.34 1.81
N ARG A 87 -5.38 -6.47 0.71
CA ARG A 87 -4.56 -5.37 0.18
C ARG A 87 -5.40 -4.16 -0.22
N MET A 88 -6.56 -4.37 -0.84
CA MET A 88 -7.47 -3.28 -1.21
C MET A 88 -8.07 -2.60 0.03
N GLU A 89 -8.52 -3.36 1.01
CA GLU A 89 -9.05 -2.85 2.27
C GLU A 89 -7.99 -2.03 3.04
N ALA A 90 -6.78 -2.57 3.16
CA ALA A 90 -5.66 -1.87 3.78
C ALA A 90 -5.33 -0.57 3.03
N LYS A 91 -5.30 -0.60 1.68
CA LYS A 91 -5.09 0.60 0.85
C LYS A 91 -6.12 1.69 1.17
N GLU A 92 -7.39 1.34 1.29
CA GLU A 92 -8.46 2.29 1.61
C GLU A 92 -8.32 2.88 3.02
N ARG A 93 -8.04 2.03 4.03
CA ARG A 93 -7.79 2.47 5.41
C ARG A 93 -6.59 3.42 5.48
N ILE A 94 -5.47 3.05 4.85
CA ILE A 94 -4.26 3.87 4.77
C ILE A 94 -4.55 5.20 4.04
N THR A 95 -5.30 5.17 2.93
CA THR A 95 -5.66 6.39 2.20
C THR A 95 -6.42 7.38 3.08
N ARG A 96 -7.40 6.89 3.86
CA ARG A 96 -8.19 7.73 4.79
C ARG A 96 -7.32 8.31 5.89
N TYR A 97 -6.44 7.50 6.47
CA TYR A 97 -5.48 7.93 7.49
C TYR A 97 -4.54 9.02 6.96
N LEU A 98 -3.85 8.76 5.84
CA LEU A 98 -2.88 9.71 5.27
C LEU A 98 -3.54 11.01 4.82
N LEU A 99 -4.76 10.96 4.28
CA LEU A 99 -5.50 12.18 3.93
C LEU A 99 -5.77 13.04 5.16
N LYS A 100 -6.14 12.42 6.30
CA LYS A 100 -6.39 13.11 7.56
C LYS A 100 -5.12 13.72 8.14
N GLU A 101 -4.02 12.96 8.15
CA GLU A 101 -2.77 13.39 8.79
C GLU A 101 -1.95 14.36 7.94
N THR A 102 -1.98 14.22 6.61
CA THR A 102 -1.06 14.94 5.71
C THR A 102 -1.77 15.85 4.71
N GLY A 103 -3.10 15.72 4.54
CA GLY A 103 -3.86 16.41 3.50
C GLY A 103 -3.62 15.92 2.07
N LYS A 104 -2.79 14.87 1.88
CA LYS A 104 -2.40 14.33 0.57
C LYS A 104 -3.05 12.99 0.29
N ARG A 105 -3.13 12.61 -0.99
CA ARG A 105 -3.58 11.28 -1.45
C ARG A 105 -2.45 10.59 -2.24
N PRO A 106 -1.41 10.13 -1.54
CA PRO A 106 -0.28 9.47 -2.19
C PRO A 106 -0.71 8.19 -2.91
N MET A 107 0.11 7.77 -3.88
CA MET A 107 0.03 6.41 -4.39
C MET A 107 0.42 5.42 -3.28
N ILE A 108 -0.39 4.38 -3.05
CA ILE A 108 -0.14 3.37 -2.01
C ILE A 108 -0.03 2.00 -2.66
N LEU A 109 1.09 1.32 -2.41
CA LEU A 109 1.38 -0.03 -2.87
C LEU A 109 1.50 -0.98 -1.67
N PRO A 110 0.39 -1.58 -1.21
CA PRO A 110 0.42 -2.60 -0.17
C PRO A 110 0.83 -3.96 -0.77
N THR A 111 1.72 -4.66 -0.10
CA THR A 111 2.23 -5.96 -0.52
C THR A 111 2.13 -6.95 0.65
N ILE A 112 1.54 -8.11 0.37
CA ILE A 112 1.51 -9.23 1.31
C ILE A 112 2.21 -10.39 0.62
N VAL A 113 3.37 -10.76 1.13
CA VAL A 113 4.15 -11.89 0.64
C VAL A 113 3.80 -13.12 1.47
N GLU A 114 3.29 -14.16 0.81
CA GLU A 114 2.98 -15.42 1.47
C GLU A 114 4.12 -16.40 1.24
N VAL A 115 4.73 -16.87 2.31
CA VAL A 115 5.84 -17.83 2.26
C VAL A 115 5.39 -19.14 2.86
N ASN A 116 5.58 -20.23 2.12
CA ASN A 116 5.37 -21.56 2.65
C ASN A 116 6.62 -21.99 3.43
N ILE A 117 6.56 -21.82 4.74
CA ILE A 117 7.58 -22.33 5.66
C ILE A 117 7.00 -23.61 6.27
N ASN A 118 7.72 -24.71 6.12
CA ASN A 118 7.48 -25.91 6.90
C ASN A 118 8.17 -25.70 8.25
N ASP A 119 7.42 -25.78 9.35
CA ASP A 119 7.99 -25.82 10.70
C ASP A 119 8.84 -27.08 10.93
#